data_AF-A0A1U8HVW0-F1
#
_entry.id   AF-A0A1U8HVW0-F1
#
_cell.length_a   1.000
_cell.length_b   1.000
_cell.length_c   1.000
_cell.angle_alpha   90.00
_cell.angle_beta   90.00
_cell.angle_gamma   90.00
#
_symmetry.space_group_name_H-M   'P 1'
#
loop_
_entity.id
_entity.type
_entity.pdbx_description
1 polymer ?
#
loop_
_entity_poly.entity_id
_entity_poly.type
_entity_poly.pdbx_seq_one_letter_code
_entity_poly.pdbx_strand_id
1 'polypeptide(L)'
;MIKVGKPKGQQVMRTRAMSATFLVMYCVLLFDVVGVLGDVGTAASYDPPYLPTRCGGYSEDQFPPGDLFAAVSDGLWDNGASCGRKYRVRCISGPKRPCKVRSIVVQVVDLCSHDPCPATLQLSNKAFTAISKIDAKVNVEYAQI
;
A
#
# COMPACT_ATOMS: atom_id res chain seq x y z
N MET A 1 -55.98 58.39 -26.98
CA MET A 1 -54.67 57.82 -27.38
C MET A 1 -53.94 57.33 -26.14
N ILE A 2 -53.42 56.11 -26.24
CA ILE A 2 -53.04 55.22 -25.14
C ILE A 2 -51.67 55.61 -24.57
N LYS A 3 -51.56 55.81 -23.24
CA LYS A 3 -50.27 55.84 -22.53
C LYS A 3 -49.88 54.40 -22.19
N VAL A 4 -48.87 53.88 -22.87
CA VAL A 4 -48.24 52.58 -22.59
C VAL A 4 -47.29 52.74 -21.39
N GLY A 5 -47.62 52.09 -20.27
CA GLY A 5 -46.79 51.99 -19.07
C GLY A 5 -46.01 50.67 -19.02
N LYS A 6 -44.72 50.77 -18.74
CA LYS A 6 -43.65 49.74 -18.75
C LYS A 6 -43.92 48.54 -17.80
N PRO A 7 -43.47 47.30 -18.13
CA PRO A 7 -43.69 46.12 -17.29
C PRO A 7 -42.82 46.11 -16.02
N LYS A 8 -43.39 45.60 -14.92
CA LYS A 8 -42.72 45.39 -13.62
C LYS A 8 -41.82 44.15 -13.68
N GLY A 9 -40.61 44.29 -13.13
CA GLY A 9 -39.53 43.32 -13.21
C GLY A 9 -39.78 41.99 -12.49
N GLN A 10 -39.17 40.96 -13.07
CA GLN A 10 -39.04 39.61 -12.54
C GLN A 10 -38.00 39.59 -11.41
N GLN A 11 -38.41 39.14 -10.22
CA GLN A 11 -37.51 38.91 -9.08
C GLN A 11 -36.61 37.72 -9.38
N VAL A 12 -35.31 37.98 -9.56
CA VAL A 12 -34.29 36.95 -9.75
C VAL A 12 -34.00 36.28 -8.40
N MET A 13 -34.18 34.96 -8.34
CA MET A 13 -33.78 34.11 -7.22
C MET A 13 -32.27 34.25 -7.00
N ARG A 14 -31.88 34.88 -5.88
CA ARG A 14 -30.48 35.05 -5.49
C ARG A 14 -29.93 33.74 -4.92
N THR A 15 -29.35 32.92 -5.78
CA THR A 15 -28.48 31.80 -5.37
C THR A 15 -27.26 32.39 -4.67
N ARG A 16 -27.10 32.17 -3.36
CA ARG A 16 -25.87 32.55 -2.65
C ARG A 16 -24.72 31.72 -3.20
N ALA A 17 -23.79 32.36 -3.91
CA ALA A 17 -22.56 31.73 -4.36
C ALA A 17 -21.80 31.20 -3.13
N MET A 18 -21.61 29.89 -3.07
CA MET A 18 -20.68 29.31 -2.09
C MET A 18 -19.29 29.85 -2.41
N SER A 19 -18.64 30.51 -1.45
CA SER A 19 -17.34 31.15 -1.66
C SER A 19 -16.34 30.11 -2.18
N ALA A 20 -15.64 30.42 -3.27
CA ALA A 20 -14.60 29.58 -3.85
C ALA A 20 -13.55 29.14 -2.83
N THR A 21 -13.35 29.91 -1.75
CA THR A 21 -12.47 29.58 -0.64
C THR A 21 -12.94 28.37 0.18
N PHE A 22 -14.25 28.19 0.39
CA PHE A 22 -14.80 27.01 1.06
C PHE A 22 -14.68 25.76 0.19
N LEU A 23 -14.84 25.90 -1.13
CA LEU A 23 -14.61 24.83 -2.10
C LEU A 23 -13.14 24.40 -2.12
N VAL A 24 -12.20 25.34 -2.16
CA VAL A 24 -10.76 25.06 -2.14
C VAL A 24 -10.35 24.42 -0.80
N MET A 25 -10.82 24.93 0.33
CA MET A 25 -10.53 24.34 1.64
C MET A 25 -11.10 22.91 1.76
N TYR A 26 -12.33 22.69 1.29
CA TYR A 26 -12.95 21.36 1.24
C TYR A 26 -12.16 20.39 0.34
N CYS A 27 -11.68 20.85 -0.83
CA CYS A 27 -10.81 20.04 -1.69
C CYS A 27 -9.49 19.68 -1.00
N VAL A 28 -8.82 20.62 -0.34
CA VAL A 28 -7.56 20.35 0.40
C VAL A 28 -7.79 19.36 1.53
N LEU A 29 -8.88 19.50 2.30
CA LEU A 29 -9.27 18.54 3.33
C LEU A 29 -9.59 17.15 2.76
N LEU A 30 -10.14 17.06 1.54
CA LEU A 30 -10.34 15.77 0.87
C LEU A 30 -9.01 15.13 0.44
N PHE A 31 -8.02 15.92 -0.01
CA PHE A 31 -6.71 15.42 -0.41
C PHE A 31 -5.90 14.89 0.78
N ASP A 32 -5.95 15.55 1.94
CA ASP A 32 -5.27 15.07 3.16
C ASP A 32 -5.87 13.76 3.71
N VAL A 33 -7.14 13.47 3.40
CA VAL A 33 -7.85 12.24 3.83
C VAL A 33 -7.60 11.06 2.89
N VAL A 34 -6.98 11.27 1.72
CA VAL A 34 -6.48 10.18 0.88
C VAL A 34 -5.21 9.60 1.53
N GLY A 35 -5.41 8.90 2.66
CA GLY A 35 -4.41 7.99 3.17
C GLY A 35 -4.01 7.03 2.06
N VAL A 36 -2.71 6.76 1.94
CA VAL A 36 -2.18 5.72 1.05
C VAL A 36 -3.04 4.46 1.24
N LEU A 37 -3.78 4.03 0.21
CA LEU A 37 -4.53 2.78 0.25
C LEU A 37 -3.50 1.65 0.43
N GLY A 38 -3.30 1.24 1.68
CA GLY A 38 -2.59 0.01 2.00
C GLY A 38 -3.52 -1.16 1.72
N ASP A 39 -3.00 -2.16 1.03
CA ASP A 39 -3.66 -3.45 0.87
C ASP A 39 -3.39 -4.31 2.12
N VAL A 40 -4.25 -5.30 2.35
CA VAL A 40 -4.15 -6.22 3.49
C VAL A 40 -3.84 -7.61 2.99
N GLY A 41 -2.82 -8.22 3.59
CA GLY A 41 -2.40 -9.56 3.24
C GLY A 41 -1.83 -10.32 4.42
N THR A 42 -1.12 -11.39 4.12
CA THR A 42 -0.40 -12.18 5.11
C THR A 42 1.10 -12.14 4.85
N ALA A 43 1.88 -12.24 5.92
CA ALA A 43 3.32 -12.42 5.84
C ALA A 43 3.78 -13.64 6.62
N ALA A 44 4.82 -14.30 6.11
CA ALA A 44 5.52 -15.40 6.77
C ALA A 44 7.03 -15.29 6.52
N SER A 45 7.82 -16.08 7.24
CA SER A 45 9.28 -16.15 7.10
C SER A 45 9.68 -16.89 5.82
N TYR A 46 10.60 -16.30 5.08
CA TYR A 46 11.31 -16.88 3.96
C TYR A 46 12.68 -17.35 4.47
N ASP A 47 12.85 -18.66 4.53
CA ASP A 47 14.09 -19.29 4.97
C ASP A 47 15.08 -19.49 3.81
N PRO A 48 16.39 -19.39 4.07
CA PRO A 48 17.40 -19.72 3.09
C PRO A 48 17.38 -21.23 2.73
N PRO A 49 17.90 -21.62 1.56
CA PRO A 49 18.67 -20.80 0.63
C PRO A 49 17.81 -19.81 -0.18
N TYR A 50 18.29 -18.58 -0.30
CA TYR A 50 17.59 -17.49 -1.02
C TYR A 50 17.85 -17.45 -2.52
N LEU A 51 18.88 -18.15 -2.99
CA LEU A 51 19.26 -18.20 -4.40
C LEU A 51 18.98 -19.60 -4.97
N PRO A 52 18.65 -19.71 -6.26
CA PRO A 52 18.41 -18.60 -7.19
C PRO A 52 17.01 -18.01 -7.01
N THR A 53 16.89 -16.70 -7.23
CA THR A 53 15.59 -16.04 -7.31
C THR A 53 15.09 -15.94 -8.74
N ARG A 54 13.79 -15.70 -8.92
CA ARG A 54 13.18 -15.38 -10.21
C ARG A 54 13.57 -14.00 -10.76
N CYS A 55 13.94 -13.04 -9.92
CA CYS A 55 14.30 -11.69 -10.40
C CYS A 55 15.76 -11.60 -10.83
N GLY A 56 16.69 -12.08 -10.00
CA GLY A 56 18.14 -11.89 -10.17
C GLY A 56 18.93 -13.18 -10.37
N GLY A 57 18.28 -14.34 -10.41
CA GLY A 57 18.97 -15.63 -10.51
C GLY A 57 19.91 -15.84 -9.33
N TYR A 58 21.17 -16.15 -9.63
CA TYR A 58 22.23 -16.36 -8.64
C TYR A 58 22.96 -15.07 -8.21
N SER A 59 22.53 -13.89 -8.67
CA SER A 59 23.19 -12.63 -8.30
C SER A 59 22.91 -12.29 -6.84
N GLU A 60 23.94 -12.10 -6.03
CA GLU A 60 23.80 -11.61 -4.64
C GLU A 60 23.50 -10.10 -4.59
N ASP A 61 23.88 -9.35 -5.62
CA ASP A 61 23.70 -7.89 -5.71
C ASP A 61 22.22 -7.45 -5.73
N GLN A 62 21.30 -8.39 -5.92
CA GLN A 62 19.86 -8.13 -5.88
C GLN A 62 19.32 -7.86 -4.46
N PHE A 63 20.03 -8.30 -3.42
CA PHE A 63 19.56 -8.18 -2.05
C PHE A 63 19.83 -6.77 -1.51
N PRO A 64 18.81 -6.07 -0.98
CA PRO A 64 18.98 -4.74 -0.43
C PRO A 64 19.76 -4.76 0.90
N PRO A 65 20.36 -3.63 1.30
CA PRO A 65 21.04 -3.52 2.59
C PRO A 65 20.16 -3.96 3.76
N GLY A 66 20.76 -4.71 4.70
CA GLY A 66 20.05 -5.24 5.87
C GLY A 66 19.16 -6.46 5.58
N ASP A 67 19.27 -7.02 4.38
CA ASP A 67 18.48 -8.15 3.87
C ASP A 67 16.98 -7.93 4.01
N LEU A 68 16.51 -6.69 3.79
CA LEU A 68 15.09 -6.36 3.88
C LEU A 68 14.40 -6.62 2.53
N PHE A 69 14.14 -7.89 2.23
CA PHE A 69 13.51 -8.31 0.99
C PHE A 69 12.35 -9.28 1.20
N ALA A 70 11.61 -9.54 0.13
CA ALA A 70 10.50 -10.47 0.10
C ALA A 70 10.45 -11.28 -1.21
N ALA A 71 9.96 -12.52 -1.09
CA ALA A 71 9.34 -13.23 -2.20
C ALA A 71 7.82 -12.99 -2.15
N VAL A 72 7.17 -12.81 -3.30
CA VAL A 72 5.74 -12.47 -3.37
C VAL A 72 4.91 -13.63 -3.88
N SER A 73 3.63 -13.70 -3.51
CA SER A 73 2.68 -14.66 -4.09
C SER A 73 2.33 -14.31 -5.55
N ASP A 74 1.70 -15.24 -6.27
CA ASP A 74 1.27 -15.02 -7.67
C ASP A 74 0.40 -13.78 -7.86
N GLY A 75 -0.42 -13.45 -6.86
CA GLY A 75 -1.29 -12.27 -6.89
C GLY A 75 -0.53 -10.93 -6.91
N LEU A 76 0.73 -10.91 -6.45
CA LEU A 76 1.61 -9.74 -6.49
C LEU A 76 2.76 -9.89 -7.50
N TRP A 77 3.00 -11.08 -8.04
CA TRP A 77 4.14 -11.37 -8.91
C TRP A 77 4.15 -10.54 -10.19
N ASP A 78 2.96 -10.27 -10.74
CA ASP A 78 2.76 -9.41 -11.91
C ASP A 78 3.66 -9.81 -13.11
N ASN A 79 3.74 -11.12 -13.38
CA ASN A 79 4.59 -11.70 -14.42
C ASN A 79 6.05 -11.21 -14.38
N GLY A 80 6.60 -11.01 -13.18
CA GLY A 80 7.97 -10.53 -12.96
C GLY A 80 8.12 -9.00 -12.94
N ALA A 81 7.08 -8.24 -13.28
CA ALA A 81 7.11 -6.78 -13.18
C ALA A 81 7.19 -6.29 -11.72
N SER A 82 6.98 -7.18 -10.75
CA SER A 82 7.17 -6.92 -9.33
C SER A 82 8.63 -6.84 -8.88
N CYS A 83 9.58 -7.37 -9.66
CA CYS A 83 10.99 -7.35 -9.32
C CYS A 83 11.49 -5.93 -9.03
N GLY A 84 12.13 -5.75 -7.86
CA GLY A 84 12.63 -4.45 -7.41
C GLY A 84 11.57 -3.50 -6.84
N ARG A 85 10.27 -3.81 -6.92
CA ARG A 85 9.22 -3.01 -6.25
C ARG A 85 9.46 -3.00 -4.76
N LYS A 86 9.17 -1.86 -4.13
CA LYS A 86 9.31 -1.67 -2.69
C LYS A 86 7.94 -1.54 -2.04
N TYR A 87 7.77 -2.26 -0.95
CA TYR A 87 6.57 -2.20 -0.13
C TYR A 87 6.90 -1.73 1.27
N ARG A 88 6.17 -0.74 1.76
CA ARG A 88 6.10 -0.45 3.20
C ARG A 88 5.16 -1.46 3.83
N VAL A 89 5.65 -2.24 4.78
CA VAL A 89 4.91 -3.34 5.42
C VAL A 89 4.80 -3.09 6.93
N ARG A 90 3.62 -3.35 7.50
CA ARG A 90 3.37 -3.29 8.95
C ARG A 90 2.55 -4.50 9.41
N CYS A 91 2.98 -5.15 10.50
CA CYS A 91 2.18 -6.18 11.15
C CYS A 91 0.95 -5.56 11.84
N ILE A 92 -0.23 -6.10 11.55
CA ILE A 92 -1.50 -5.62 12.11
C ILE A 92 -2.10 -6.61 13.11
N SER A 93 -1.95 -7.92 12.90
CA SER A 93 -2.43 -8.96 13.83
C SER A 93 -1.80 -10.32 13.58
N GLY A 94 -2.05 -11.28 14.49
CA GLY A 94 -1.62 -12.67 14.35
C GLY A 94 -1.67 -13.41 15.69
N PRO A 95 -1.20 -14.67 15.73
CA PRO A 95 -1.26 -15.49 16.94
C PRO A 95 -0.34 -14.94 18.05
N LYS A 96 -0.78 -15.05 19.31
CA LYS A 96 0.00 -14.64 20.51
C LYS A 96 0.52 -13.19 20.48
N ARG A 97 -0.22 -12.27 19.83
CA ARG A 97 0.13 -10.83 19.72
C ARG A 97 1.56 -10.62 19.18
N PRO A 98 1.81 -11.04 17.92
CA PRO A 98 3.16 -11.19 17.39
C PRO A 98 3.75 -9.84 16.99
N CYS A 99 2.91 -8.85 16.65
CA CYS A 99 3.36 -7.61 16.04
C CYS A 99 4.26 -6.75 16.95
N LYS A 100 5.30 -6.20 16.34
CA LYS A 100 6.10 -5.09 16.86
C LYS A 100 5.53 -3.77 16.34
N VAL A 101 5.64 -2.70 17.12
CA VAL A 101 5.17 -1.36 16.73
C VAL A 101 6.19 -0.70 15.80
N ARG A 102 6.39 -1.27 14.61
CA ARG A 102 7.22 -0.69 13.55
C ARG A 102 6.75 -1.14 12.17
N SER A 103 6.96 -0.27 11.19
CA SER A 103 6.88 -0.62 9.77
C SER A 103 8.28 -0.71 9.18
N ILE A 104 8.43 -1.51 8.13
CA ILE A 104 9.68 -1.65 7.37
C ILE A 104 9.40 -1.43 5.89
N VAL A 105 10.46 -1.18 5.13
CA VAL A 105 10.41 -1.22 3.67
C VAL A 105 11.13 -2.47 3.22
N VAL A 106 10.49 -3.27 2.36
CA VAL A 106 11.09 -4.46 1.76
C VAL A 106 11.10 -4.34 0.25
N GLN A 107 12.13 -4.92 -0.38
CA GLN A 107 12.23 -5.03 -1.84
C GLN A 107 11.81 -6.42 -2.30
N VAL A 108 11.03 -6.51 -3.38
CA VAL A 108 10.70 -7.79 -4.00
C VAL A 108 11.90 -8.30 -4.78
N VAL A 109 12.33 -9.51 -4.46
CA VAL A 109 13.47 -10.17 -5.12
C VAL A 109 13.11 -11.54 -5.70
N ASP A 110 11.95 -12.11 -5.36
CA ASP A 110 11.60 -13.46 -5.82
C ASP A 110 10.08 -13.70 -5.93
N LEU A 111 9.73 -14.78 -6.63
CA LEU A 111 8.41 -15.40 -6.62
C LEU A 111 8.41 -16.51 -5.58
N CYS A 112 7.36 -16.56 -4.77
CA CYS A 112 7.12 -17.67 -3.87
C CYS A 112 7.15 -19.02 -4.61
N SER A 113 8.05 -19.91 -4.21
CA SER A 113 8.24 -21.21 -4.89
C SER A 113 7.19 -22.28 -4.52
N HIS A 114 6.35 -22.00 -3.53
CA HIS A 114 5.31 -22.93 -3.06
C HIS A 114 3.97 -22.65 -3.76
N ASP A 115 3.24 -23.71 -4.10
CA ASP A 115 1.90 -23.65 -4.66
C ASP A 115 0.90 -24.46 -3.80
N PRO A 116 -0.09 -23.83 -3.14
CA PRO A 116 -0.28 -22.38 -3.08
C PRO A 116 0.77 -21.72 -2.19
N CYS A 117 1.09 -20.46 -2.47
CA CYS A 117 2.03 -19.72 -1.64
C CYS A 117 1.50 -19.56 -0.19
N PRO A 118 2.32 -19.82 0.85
CA PRO A 118 1.84 -19.82 2.24
C PRO A 118 1.39 -18.46 2.77
N ALA A 119 1.84 -17.36 2.14
CA ALA A 119 1.52 -15.99 2.51
C ALA A 119 1.61 -15.06 1.30
N THR A 120 0.97 -13.89 1.37
CA THR A 120 1.06 -12.85 0.33
C THR A 120 2.50 -12.35 0.15
N LEU A 121 3.22 -12.21 1.27
CA LEU A 121 4.61 -11.75 1.35
C LEU A 121 5.44 -12.75 2.17
N GLN A 122 6.37 -13.44 1.55
CA GLN A 122 7.39 -14.25 2.22
C GLN A 122 8.59 -13.35 2.51
N LEU A 123 8.70 -12.83 3.73
CA LEU A 123 9.72 -11.87 4.13
C LEU A 123 10.99 -12.61 4.53
N SER A 124 12.17 -12.11 4.16
CA SER A 124 13.43 -12.64 4.69
C SER A 124 13.40 -12.73 6.22
N ASN A 125 14.21 -13.60 6.82
CA ASN A 125 14.22 -13.76 8.28
C ASN A 125 14.53 -12.45 9.04
N LYS A 126 15.36 -11.58 8.45
CA LYS A 126 15.62 -10.23 8.99
C LYS A 126 14.40 -9.33 8.87
N ALA A 127 13.73 -9.31 7.72
CA ALA A 127 12.51 -8.53 7.48
C ALA A 127 11.30 -9.04 8.28
N PHE A 128 11.22 -10.33 8.57
CA PHE A 128 10.16 -10.90 9.39
C PHE A 128 10.37 -10.62 10.88
N THR A 129 11.59 -10.83 11.38
CA THR A 129 11.97 -10.55 12.78
C THR A 129 11.92 -9.05 13.09
N ALA A 130 12.32 -8.21 12.14
CA ALA A 130 11.38 -7.25 11.56
C ALA A 130 10.12 -6.88 12.37
N ILE A 131 8.99 -7.23 11.80
CA ILE A 131 7.66 -6.84 12.23
C ILE A 131 7.05 -7.79 13.27
N SER A 132 7.64 -8.96 13.52
CA SER A 132 7.11 -9.98 14.42
C SER A 132 8.05 -10.36 15.57
N LYS A 133 7.47 -10.78 16.71
CA LYS A 133 8.15 -11.34 17.90
C LYS A 133 8.29 -12.85 17.85
N ILE A 134 7.47 -13.52 17.04
CA ILE A 134 7.42 -14.97 16.92
C ILE A 134 7.43 -15.35 15.45
N ASP A 135 7.91 -16.55 15.16
CA ASP A 135 7.86 -17.12 13.81
C ASP A 135 6.52 -17.83 13.59
N ALA A 136 5.53 -17.08 13.11
CA ALA A 136 4.21 -17.59 12.77
C ALA A 136 3.56 -16.64 11.77
N LYS A 137 2.76 -17.16 10.84
CA LYS A 137 2.05 -16.33 9.86
C LYS A 137 1.28 -15.18 10.53
N VAL A 138 1.54 -13.96 10.07
CA VAL A 138 0.91 -12.74 10.58
C VAL A 138 0.09 -12.06 9.48
N ASN A 139 -0.91 -11.29 9.88
CA ASN A 139 -1.61 -10.39 8.98
C ASN A 139 -0.83 -9.07 8.92
N VAL A 140 -0.68 -8.53 7.71
CA VAL A 140 0.04 -7.30 7.45
C VAL A 140 -0.80 -6.36 6.60
N GLU A 141 -0.58 -5.06 6.78
CA GLU A 141 -0.88 -4.08 5.75
C GLU A 141 0.40 -3.79 4.96
N TYR A 142 0.26 -3.54 3.66
CA TYR A 142 1.36 -3.16 2.80
C TYR A 142 0.93 -2.16 1.75
N ALA A 143 1.84 -1.25 1.40
CA ALA A 143 1.62 -0.28 0.33
C ALA A 143 2.89 -0.12 -0.49
N GLN A 144 2.75 -0.04 -1.81
CA GLN A 144 3.88 0.28 -2.68
C GLN A 144 4.33 1.72 -2.42
N ILE A 145 5.64 1.96 -2.48
CA ILE A 145 6.26 3.29 -2.32
C ILE A 145 7.04 3.71 -3.56
#